data_AF-K1XEM4-F1
#
_entry.id   AF-K1XEM4-F1
#
_cell.length_a   1.000
_cell.length_b   1.000
_cell.length_c   1.000
_cell.angle_alpha   90.00
_cell.angle_beta   90.00
_cell.angle_gamma   90.00
#
_symmetry.space_group_name_H-M   'P 1'
#
loop_
_entity.id
_entity.type
_entity.pdbx_description
1 polymer ?
#
loop_
_entity_poly.entity_id
_entity_poly.type
_entity_poly.pdbx_seq_one_letter_code
_entity_poly.pdbx_strand_id
1 'polypeptide(L)' 'MKIITKDLYEASYLLSKGMQLQEVFGDQKTILFQFEGNENLSVLKNQYEKGRAEVNVRKLKQNMTLIKDIMFTKIRTIR' A
#
# COMPACT_ATOMS: atom_id res chain seq x y z
N MET A 1 -11.97 5.70 -7.09
CA MET A 1 -12.23 5.41 -5.65
C MET A 1 -10.92 5.56 -4.89
N LYS A 2 -10.95 5.91 -3.59
CA LYS A 2 -9.76 6.06 -2.75
C LYS A 2 -9.75 5.02 -1.63
N ILE A 3 -8.58 4.43 -1.38
CA ILE A 3 -8.31 3.58 -0.21
C ILE A 3 -7.16 4.20 0.56
N ILE A 4 -7.31 4.26 1.88
CA ILE A 4 -6.25 4.63 2.80
C ILE A 4 -5.98 3.42 3.67
N THR A 5 -4.72 3.00 3.75
CA THR A 5 -4.30 1.91 4.62
C THR A 5 -3.03 2.28 5.37
N LYS A 6 -2.91 1.76 6.60
CA LYS A 6 -1.68 1.75 7.39
C LYS A 6 -0.92 0.43 7.30
N ASP A 7 -1.54 -0.58 6.67
CA ASP A 7 -0.98 -1.92 6.56
C ASP A 7 0.03 -1.97 5.41
N LEU A 8 1.28 -2.26 5.77
CA LEU A 8 2.38 -2.41 4.83
C LEU A 8 2.12 -3.52 3.81
N TYR A 9 1.50 -4.63 4.22
CA TYR A 9 1.21 -5.75 3.35
C TYR A 9 0.06 -5.43 2.39
N GLU A 10 -0.99 -4.76 2.86
CA GLU A 10 -2.09 -4.28 2.01
C GLU A 10 -1.57 -3.28 0.97
N ALA A 11 -0.76 -2.30 1.39
CA ALA A 11 -0.17 -1.33 0.47
C ALA A 11 0.71 -2.01 -0.60
N SER A 12 1.53 -2.99 -0.19
CA SER A 12 2.37 -3.77 -1.09
C SER A 12 1.55 -4.61 -2.06
N TYR A 13 0.45 -5.19 -1.58
CA TYR A 13 -0.52 -5.94 -2.36
C TYR A 13 -1.16 -5.07 -3.44
N LEU A 14 -1.71 -3.92 -3.07
CA LEU A 14 -2.35 -2.97 -4.00
C LEU A 14 -1.36 -2.50 -5.07
N LEU A 15 -0.13 -2.16 -4.69
CA LEU A 15 0.92 -1.79 -5.63
C LEU A 15 1.28 -2.96 -6.58
N SER A 16 1.27 -4.20 -6.08
CA SER A 16 1.54 -5.40 -6.92
C SER A 16 0.48 -5.63 -7.99
N LYS A 17 -0.75 -5.16 -7.75
CA LYS A 17 -1.87 -5.21 -8.68
C LYS A 17 -1.93 -4.01 -9.62
N GLY A 18 -0.95 -3.11 -9.55
CA GLY A 18 -0.83 -1.94 -10.42
C GLY A 18 -1.67 -0.75 -9.97
N MET A 19 -2.15 -0.75 -8.72
CA MET A 19 -2.79 0.44 -8.15
C MET A 19 -1.75 1.53 -7.92
N GLN A 20 -2.15 2.79 -8.11
CA GLN A 20 -1.24 3.92 -7.99
C GLN A 20 -1.24 4.44 -6.55
N LEU A 21 -0.05 4.51 -5.96
CA LEU A 21 0.18 5.21 -4.70
C LEU A 21 0.19 6.72 -5.00
N GLN A 22 -0.80 7.45 -4.49
CA GLN A 22 -0.95 8.88 -4.72
C GLN A 22 -0.23 9.69 -3.65
N GLU A 23 -0.42 9.33 -2.38
CA GLU A 23 0.10 10.12 -1.28
C GLU A 23 0.55 9.23 -0.11
N VAL A 24 1.59 9.70 0.58
CA VAL A 24 2.07 9.13 1.84
C VAL A 24 2.16 10.25 2.88
N PHE A 25 1.36 10.12 3.92
CA PHE A 25 1.23 11.11 4.99
C PHE A 25 1.14 10.43 6.35
N GLY A 26 1.19 11.23 7.42
CA GLY A 26 1.19 10.74 8.78
C GLY A 26 2.21 11.46 9.65
N ASP A 27 2.53 10.84 10.78
CA ASP A 27 3.46 11.33 11.79
C ASP A 27 4.59 10.30 12.04
N GLN A 28 5.41 10.53 13.08
CA GLN A 28 6.52 9.61 13.41
C GLN A 28 6.07 8.21 13.89
N LYS A 29 4.80 8.07 14.30
CA LYS A 29 4.24 6.82 14.86
C LYS A 29 3.34 6.09 13.85
N THR A 30 2.67 6.82 12.99
CA THR A 30 1.66 6.30 12.06
C THR A 30 1.88 6.86 10.67
N ILE A 31 2.10 5.98 9.70
CA ILE A 31 2.17 6.32 8.28
C ILE A 31 0.96 5.71 7.57
N LEU A 32 0.35 6.51 6.69
CA LEU A 32 -0.82 6.17 5.89
C LEU A 32 -0.47 6.24 4.40
N PHE A 33 -0.92 5.23 3.66
CA PHE A 33 -0.74 5.10 2.22
C PHE A 33 -2.09 5.31 1.54
N GLN A 34 -2.18 6.33 0.69
CA GLN A 34 -3.37 6.60 -0.11
C GLN A 34 -3.19 6.05 -1.52
N PHE A 35 -4.08 5.14 -1.89
CA PHE A 35 -4.17 4.57 -3.23
C PHE A 35 -5.40 5.11 -3.95
N GLU A 36 -5.23 5.37 -5.24
CA GLU A 36 -6.33 5.69 -6.15
C GLU A 36 -6.36 4.69 -7.30
N GLY A 37 -7.57 4.37 -7.71
CA GLY A 37 -7.84 3.38 -8.74
C GLY A 37 -9.28 3.36 -9.21
N ASN A 38 -9.51 2.56 -10.23
CA ASN A 38 -10.82 2.27 -10.82
C ASN A 38 -11.63 1.29 -9.94
N GLU A 39 -12.73 0.76 -10.46
CA GLU A 39 -13.64 -0.16 -9.76
C GLU A 39 -12.94 -1.39 -9.17
N ASN A 40 -11.82 -1.80 -9.74
CA ASN A 40 -11.02 -2.92 -9.24
C ASN A 40 -10.44 -2.68 -7.84
N LEU A 41 -10.26 -1.42 -7.42
CA LEU A 41 -9.65 -1.09 -6.14
C LEU A 41 -10.49 -1.64 -4.97
N SER A 42 -11.82 -1.57 -5.04
CA SER A 42 -12.74 -2.14 -4.03
C SER A 42 -12.65 -3.65 -3.96
N VAL A 43 -12.57 -4.29 -5.12
CA VAL A 43 -12.50 -5.76 -5.24
C VAL A 43 -11.21 -6.26 -4.61
N LEU A 44 -10.09 -5.61 -4.92
CA LEU A 44 -8.79 -5.94 -4.36
C LEU A 44 -8.78 -5.78 -2.84
N LYS A 45 -9.35 -4.69 -2.31
CA LYS A 45 -9.49 -4.49 -0.87
C LYS A 45 -10.23 -5.63 -0.19
N ASN A 46 -11.42 -5.94 -0.72
CA ASN A 46 -12.26 -7.00 -0.18
C ASN A 46 -11.62 -8.39 -0.30
N GLN A 47 -10.82 -8.65 -1.35
CA GLN A 47 -10.03 -9.88 -1.44
C GLN A 47 -8.97 -9.96 -0.35
N TYR A 48 -8.27 -8.86 -0.07
CA TYR A 48 -7.26 -8.79 0.99
C TYR A 48 -7.88 -9.02 2.37
N GLU A 49 -8.94 -8.28 2.70
CA GLU A 49 -9.66 -8.39 3.98
C GLU A 49 -10.22 -9.80 4.23
N LYS A 50 -10.61 -10.52 3.17
CA LYS A 50 -11.12 -11.90 3.23
C LYS A 50 -10.03 -12.97 3.21
N GLY A 51 -8.75 -12.59 3.17
CA GLY A 51 -7.63 -13.54 3.08
C GLY A 51 -7.56 -14.30 1.75
N ARG A 52 -8.13 -13.73 0.67
CA ARG A 52 -8.16 -14.29 -0.68
C ARG A 52 -7.25 -13.52 -1.65
N ALA A 53 -6.35 -12.71 -1.14
CA ALA A 53 -5.40 -11.94 -1.94
C ALA A 53 -4.35 -12.86 -2.57
N GLU A 54 -4.41 -13.01 -3.89
CA GLU A 54 -3.41 -13.76 -4.65
C GLU A 54 -2.40 -12.82 -5.30
N VAL A 55 -1.11 -13.14 -5.21
CA VAL A 55 -0.05 -12.31 -5.81
C VAL A 55 1.10 -13.14 -6.37
N ASN A 56 1.79 -12.55 -7.32
CA ASN A 56 3.16 -12.97 -7.62
C ASN A 56 4.07 -12.58 -6.46
N VAL A 57 4.63 -13.59 -5.76
CA VAL A 57 5.45 -13.40 -4.56
C VAL A 57 6.69 -12.54 -4.82
N ARG A 58 7.33 -12.71 -5.98
CA ARG A 58 8.49 -11.89 -6.37
C ARG A 58 8.11 -10.41 -6.48
N LYS A 59 6.99 -10.12 -7.14
CA LYS A 59 6.47 -8.75 -7.30
C LYS A 59 6.04 -8.15 -5.97
N LEU A 60 5.37 -8.93 -5.11
CA LEU A 60 5.00 -8.49 -3.76
C LEU A 60 6.24 -8.09 -2.96
N LYS A 61 7.28 -8.94 -2.94
CA LYS A 61 8.53 -8.65 -2.23
C LYS A 61 9.17 -7.34 -2.70
N GLN A 62 9.27 -7.13 -4.02
CA GLN A 62 9.85 -5.91 -4.58
C GLN A 62 9.06 -4.67 -4.15
N ASN A 63 7.73 -4.74 -4.23
CA ASN A 63 6.86 -3.63 -3.83
C ASN A 63 6.86 -3.38 -2.33
N MET A 64 7.00 -4.42 -1.51
CA MET A 64 7.12 -4.28 -0.07
C MET A 64 8.41 -3.58 0.33
N THR A 65 9.53 -3.88 -0.34
CA THR A 65 10.77 -3.10 -0.16
C THR A 65 10.54 -1.63 -0.51
N LEU A 66 9.90 -1.35 -1.64
CA LEU A 66 9.62 0.02 -2.09
C LEU A 66 8.73 0.79 -1.09
N ILE A 67 7.60 0.22 -0.66
CA ILE A 67 6.70 0.87 0.31
C ILE A 67 7.43 1.11 1.64
N LYS A 68 8.24 0.14 2.10
CA LYS A 68 9.04 0.27 3.32
C LYS A 68 10.06 1.42 3.21
N ASP A 69 10.74 1.55 2.07
CA ASP A 69 11.70 2.63 1.84
C ASP A 69 11.03 4.01 1.81
N ILE A 70 9.85 4.11 1.18
CA ILE A 70 9.01 5.32 1.20
C ILE A 70 8.59 5.68 2.63
N MET A 71 8.10 4.69 3.38
CA MET A 71 7.68 4.86 4.78
C MET A 71 8.82 5.40 5.65
N PHE A 72 10.01 4.78 5.61
CA PHE A 72 11.15 5.25 6.40
C PHE A 72 11.69 6.60 5.93
N THR A 73 11.62 6.88 4.63
CA THR A 73 11.95 8.21 4.12
C THR A 73 11.02 9.26 4.72
N LYS A 74 9.70 9.01 4.70
CA LYS A 74 8.70 9.91 5.27
C LYS A 74 8.93 10.14 6.76
N ILE A 75 9.18 9.07 7.53
CA ILE A 75 9.48 9.18 8.97
C ILE A 75 10.71 10.05 9.23
N ARG A 76 11.75 9.96 8.41
CA ARG A 76 12.96 10.78 8.54
C ARG A 76 12.71 12.25 8.20
N THR A 77 11.84 12.54 7.24
CA THR A 77 11.52 13.90 6.80
C THR A 77 10.57 14.63 7.76
N ILE A 78 9.78 13.91 8.56
CA ILE A 78 8.89 14.51 9.59
C ILE A 78 9.68 15.01 10.82
N ARG A 79 11.00 14.76 10.89
CA ARG A 79 11.87 15.31 11.93
C ARG A 79 12.09 16.81 11.74
#